data_AF-A0A7J5Z4R4-F1
#
_entry.id   AF-A0A7J5Z4R4-F1
#
_cell.length_a   1.000
_cell.length_b   1.000
_cell.length_c   1.000
_cell.angle_alpha   90.00
_cell.angle_beta   90.00
_cell.angle_gamma   90.00
#
_symmetry.space_group_name_H-M   'P 1'
#
loop_
_entity.id
_entity.type
_entity.pdbx_description
1 polymer ?
#
loop_
_entity_poly.entity_id
_entity_poly.type
_entity_poly.pdbx_seq_one_letter_code
_entity_poly.pdbx_strand_id
1 'polypeptide(L)'
;MLEGFSREQLICVAEHFHLDVGDKRMKENIRGIVKANLFDLGAFKGRTYTVDPSRDGVDMSGCRDAGLTFEQRKELLLSQTEMDKLAVEKMRGEVEIKRLELEERRGRGHWKADCPKAKASRRNNGGQFNSAACAVSVKPV
;
A
#
# COMPACT_ATOMS: atom_id res chain seq x y z
N MET A 1 -6.40 27.87 -23.28
CA MET A 1 -7.01 27.15 -22.13
C MET A 1 -7.38 28.08 -20.97
N LEU A 2 -6.50 28.96 -20.49
CA LEU A 2 -6.81 29.89 -19.38
C LEU A 2 -7.49 31.21 -19.81
N GLU A 3 -7.92 31.33 -21.08
CA GLU A 3 -8.43 32.59 -21.65
C GLU A 3 -9.83 32.96 -21.15
N GLY A 4 -10.64 31.96 -20.79
CA GLY A 4 -12.00 32.18 -20.25
C GLY A 4 -12.09 32.31 -18.73
N PHE A 5 -10.98 32.12 -18.00
CA PHE A 5 -11.04 32.03 -16.54
C PHE A 5 -11.25 33.42 -15.93
N SER A 6 -12.09 33.53 -14.90
CA SER A 6 -12.20 34.73 -14.07
C SER A 6 -10.92 34.92 -13.26
N ARG A 7 -10.74 36.10 -12.67
CA ARG A 7 -9.56 36.39 -11.86
C ARG A 7 -9.48 35.47 -10.64
N GLU A 8 -10.62 35.24 -10.01
CA GLU A 8 -10.79 34.38 -8.84
C GLU A 8 -10.47 32.93 -9.21
N GLN A 9 -10.92 32.45 -10.37
CA GLN A 9 -10.58 31.11 -10.87
C GLN A 9 -9.08 30.94 -11.08
N LEU A 10 -8.39 31.97 -11.59
CA LEU A 10 -6.93 31.93 -11.75
C LEU A 10 -6.21 31.91 -10.40
N ILE A 11 -6.73 32.60 -9.38
CA ILE A 11 -6.19 32.58 -8.02
C ILE A 11 -6.41 31.21 -7.40
N CYS A 12 -7.60 30.61 -7.51
CA CYS A 12 -7.84 29.25 -6.99
C CYS A 12 -6.93 28.21 -7.67
N VAL A 13 -6.67 28.35 -8.97
CA VAL A 13 -5.70 27.49 -9.65
C VAL A 13 -4.29 27.75 -9.10
N ALA A 14 -3.88 29.01 -8.93
CA ALA A 14 -2.59 29.32 -8.35
C ALA A 14 -2.43 28.72 -6.95
N GLU A 15 -3.44 28.82 -6.08
CA GLU A 15 -3.46 28.22 -4.74
C GLU A 15 -3.37 26.70 -4.79
N HIS A 16 -4.12 26.05 -5.69
CA HIS A 16 -4.09 24.59 -5.85
C HIS A 16 -2.70 24.05 -6.21
N PHE A 17 -1.95 24.83 -6.99
CA PHE A 17 -0.58 24.50 -7.41
C PHE A 17 0.50 25.21 -6.57
N HIS A 18 0.12 25.87 -5.46
CA HIS A 18 1.00 26.62 -4.57
C HIS A 18 1.89 27.68 -5.28
N LEU A 19 1.33 28.38 -6.26
CA LEU A 19 1.98 29.45 -7.01
C LEU A 19 1.74 30.82 -6.35
N ASP A 20 2.81 31.60 -6.15
CA ASP A 20 2.69 32.99 -5.66
C ASP A 20 2.48 33.95 -6.82
N VAL A 21 1.26 34.45 -6.95
CA VAL A 21 0.84 35.31 -8.07
C VAL A 21 0.50 36.73 -7.61
N GLY A 22 0.44 36.97 -6.30
CA GLY A 22 0.12 38.27 -5.72
C GLY A 22 -1.29 38.78 -6.05
N ASP A 23 -2.14 38.87 -5.03
CA ASP A 23 -3.56 39.25 -5.15
C ASP A 23 -3.84 40.69 -5.59
N LYS A 24 -2.81 41.48 -5.89
CA LYS A 24 -2.95 42.84 -6.42
C LYS A 24 -2.64 42.94 -7.91
N ARG A 25 -2.21 41.85 -8.55
CA ARG A 25 -1.89 41.84 -9.98
C ARG A 25 -3.14 41.81 -10.85
N MET A 26 -3.03 42.40 -12.04
CA MET A 26 -4.06 42.36 -13.08
C MET A 26 -4.29 40.92 -13.56
N LYS A 27 -5.52 40.64 -14.01
CA LYS A 27 -5.93 39.31 -14.49
C LYS A 27 -5.00 38.73 -15.56
N GLU A 28 -4.53 39.54 -16.50
CA GLU A 28 -3.60 39.10 -17.55
C GLU A 28 -2.23 38.69 -17.00
N ASN A 29 -1.72 39.42 -16.02
CA ASN A 29 -0.46 39.10 -15.36
C ASN A 29 -0.58 37.82 -14.54
N ILE A 30 -1.68 37.66 -13.80
CA ILE A 30 -1.97 36.43 -13.06
C ILE A 30 -2.02 35.24 -14.03
N ARG A 31 -2.75 35.39 -15.14
CA ARG A 31 -2.85 34.37 -16.19
C ARG A 31 -1.48 34.01 -16.77
N GLY A 32 -0.62 34.99 -17.02
CA GLY A 32 0.74 34.78 -17.54
C GLY A 32 1.59 33.95 -16.59
N ILE A 33 1.60 34.32 -15.30
CA ILE A 33 2.36 33.63 -14.25
C ILE A 33 1.86 32.19 -14.07
N VAL A 34 0.53 32.01 -13.92
CA VAL A 34 -0.06 30.68 -13.78
C VAL A 34 0.23 29.81 -15.00
N LYS A 35 0.10 30.36 -16.22
CA LYS A 35 0.38 29.61 -17.46
C LYS A 35 1.83 29.15 -17.54
N ALA A 36 2.78 30.01 -17.20
CA ALA A 36 4.21 29.68 -17.23
C ALA A 36 4.54 28.58 -16.21
N ASN A 37 4.12 28.76 -14.96
CA ASN A 37 4.43 27.80 -13.89
C ASN A 37 3.74 26.45 -14.10
N LEU A 38 2.49 26.42 -14.56
CA LEU A 38 1.82 25.16 -14.90
C LEU A 38 2.48 24.45 -16.09
N PHE A 39 3.11 25.20 -17.00
CA PHE A 39 3.89 24.62 -18.07
C PHE A 39 5.19 23.99 -17.54
N ASP A 40 5.90 24.69 -16.66
CA ASP A 40 7.12 24.19 -16.02
C ASP A 40 6.86 22.96 -15.14
N LEU A 41 5.71 22.91 -14.48
CA LEU A 41 5.24 21.75 -13.70
C LEU A 41 4.77 20.57 -14.58
N GLY A 42 4.78 20.71 -15.90
CA GLY A 42 4.32 19.68 -16.82
C GLY A 42 2.82 19.38 -16.73
N ALA A 43 2.05 20.27 -16.09
CA ALA A 43 0.59 20.15 -15.97
C ALA A 43 -0.10 20.30 -17.34
N PHE A 44 0.59 20.91 -18.31
CA PHE A 44 0.17 20.97 -19.71
C PHE A 44 1.03 20.05 -20.59
N LYS A 45 0.43 18.97 -21.10
CA LYS A 45 0.94 18.24 -22.27
C LYS A 45 0.35 18.87 -23.54
N GLY A 46 0.98 19.91 -24.09
CA GLY A 46 0.46 20.52 -25.32
C GLY A 46 1.15 21.81 -25.78
N ARG A 47 2.03 21.64 -26.76
CA ARG A 47 2.57 22.58 -27.76
C ARG A 47 1.74 23.85 -27.98
N THR A 48 2.32 25.02 -27.68
CA THR A 48 1.91 26.31 -28.28
C THR A 48 3.03 26.84 -29.16
N TYR A 49 2.77 26.82 -30.46
CA TYR A 49 3.50 27.47 -31.54
C TYR A 49 3.76 28.95 -31.21
N THR A 50 5.00 29.28 -30.88
CA THR A 50 5.56 30.60 -31.16
C THR A 50 6.64 30.38 -32.20
N VAL A 51 6.36 30.82 -33.42
CA VAL A 51 7.31 30.86 -34.52
C VAL A 51 8.47 31.74 -34.09
N ASP A 52 9.61 31.12 -33.82
CA ASP A 52 10.92 31.76 -33.76
C ASP A 52 11.79 31.01 -34.77
N PRO A 53 12.16 31.61 -35.92
CA PRO A 53 12.81 30.88 -37.02
C PRO A 53 14.30 30.62 -36.78
N SER A 54 14.82 30.70 -35.55
CA SER A 54 16.27 30.70 -35.32
C SER A 54 16.80 29.77 -34.23
N ARG A 55 16.04 28.75 -33.80
CA ARG A 55 16.59 27.68 -32.95
C ARG A 55 16.08 26.32 -33.37
N ASP A 56 17.02 25.41 -33.61
CA ASP A 56 16.84 24.02 -33.99
C ASP A 56 15.72 23.34 -33.20
N GLY A 57 14.53 23.36 -33.80
CA GLY A 57 13.32 22.77 -33.27
C GLY A 57 13.36 21.27 -33.46
N VAL A 58 13.79 20.55 -32.43
CA VAL A 58 13.58 19.09 -32.37
C VAL A 58 12.07 18.86 -32.31
N ASP A 59 11.54 18.38 -33.41
CA ASP A 59 10.13 18.13 -33.65
C ASP A 59 9.64 17.00 -32.74
N MET A 60 9.20 17.33 -31.51
CA MET A 60 8.43 16.40 -30.66
C MET A 60 6.97 16.34 -31.11
N SER A 61 6.78 15.96 -32.38
CA SER A 61 5.52 15.50 -32.94
C SER A 61 5.80 14.28 -33.81
N GLY A 62 6.27 13.23 -33.15
CA GLY A 62 6.26 11.89 -33.70
C GLY A 62 5.76 10.96 -32.62
N CYS A 63 4.51 10.52 -32.71
CA CYS A 63 4.18 9.17 -32.28
C CYS A 63 5.02 8.23 -33.15
N ARG A 64 6.28 8.05 -32.77
CA ARG A 64 7.11 6.93 -33.18
C ARG A 64 7.34 6.15 -31.92
N ASP A 65 7.11 4.87 -32.07
CA ASP A 65 7.56 3.72 -31.31
C ASP A 65 9.05 3.80 -30.96
N ALA A 66 9.47 4.86 -30.27
CA ALA A 66 10.80 5.01 -29.72
C ALA A 66 10.79 4.16 -28.46
N GLY A 67 10.94 2.86 -28.66
CA GLY A 67 11.14 1.89 -27.60
C GLY A 67 12.11 2.46 -26.58
N LEU A 68 11.78 2.24 -25.31
CA LEU A 68 12.53 2.71 -24.14
C LEU A 68 14.03 2.66 -24.38
N THR A 69 14.74 3.71 -23.96
CA THR A 69 16.20 3.73 -24.02
C THR A 69 16.78 2.53 -23.23
N PHE A 70 18.02 2.15 -23.51
CA PHE A 70 18.66 1.04 -22.78
C PHE A 70 18.65 1.27 -21.26
N GLU A 71 18.96 2.49 -20.81
CA GLU A 71 18.92 2.83 -19.38
C GLU A 71 17.50 2.75 -18.81
N GLN A 72 16.48 3.23 -19.53
CA GLN A 72 15.08 3.11 -19.08
C GLN A 72 14.62 1.64 -18.99
N ARG A 73 15.00 0.79 -19.95
CA ARG A 73 14.70 -0.65 -19.89
C ARG A 73 15.39 -1.33 -18.72
N LYS A 74 16.62 -0.94 -18.43
CA LYS A 74 17.40 -1.44 -17.30
C LYS A 74 16.79 -1.02 -15.97
N GLU A 75 16.41 0.25 -15.80
CA GLU A 75 15.73 0.75 -14.60
C GLU A 75 14.39 0.04 -14.38
N LEU A 76 13.61 -0.15 -15.45
CA LEU A 76 12.35 -0.90 -15.39
C LEU A 76 12.57 -2.35 -14.94
N LEU A 77 13.60 -3.02 -15.48
CA LEU A 77 13.93 -4.40 -15.12
C LEU A 77 14.40 -4.52 -13.66
N LEU A 78 15.20 -3.58 -13.18
CA LEU A 78 15.62 -3.53 -11.78
C LEU A 78 14.42 -3.34 -10.85
N SER A 79 13.53 -2.40 -11.17
CA SER A 79 12.32 -2.13 -10.41
C SER A 79 11.41 -3.36 -10.32
N GLN A 80 11.22 -4.07 -11.44
CA GLN A 80 10.45 -5.32 -11.47
C GLN A 80 11.10 -6.40 -10.58
N THR A 81 12.41 -6.53 -10.65
CA THR A 81 13.16 -7.52 -9.86
C THR A 81 13.07 -7.25 -8.36
N GLU A 82 13.10 -5.97 -7.96
CA GLU A 82 12.94 -5.56 -6.56
C GLU A 82 11.53 -5.90 -6.04
N MET A 83 10.49 -5.64 -6.83
CA MET A 83 9.12 -6.03 -6.48
C MET A 83 8.97 -7.55 -6.33
N ASP A 84 9.52 -8.32 -7.26
CA ASP A 84 9.46 -9.78 -7.24
C ASP A 84 10.19 -10.34 -6.02
N LYS A 85 11.36 -9.76 -5.69
CA LYS A 85 12.13 -10.14 -4.49
C LYS A 85 11.33 -9.90 -3.21
N LEU A 86 10.70 -8.72 -3.09
CA LEU A 86 9.86 -8.40 -1.94
C LEU A 86 8.63 -9.32 -1.86
N ALA A 87 8.02 -9.66 -3.00
CA ALA A 87 6.90 -10.59 -3.05
C ALA A 87 7.30 -12.00 -2.57
N VAL A 88 8.48 -12.49 -2.98
CA VAL A 88 9.02 -13.78 -2.54
C VAL A 88 9.34 -13.77 -1.04
N GLU A 89 9.98 -12.71 -0.52
CA GLU A 89 10.27 -12.59 0.91
C GLU A 89 8.99 -12.55 1.76
N LYS A 90 7.96 -11.83 1.29
CA LYS A 90 6.65 -11.81 1.94
C LYS A 90 6.01 -13.20 1.98
N MET A 91 5.95 -13.90 0.85
CA MET A 91 5.41 -15.27 0.79
C MET A 91 6.20 -16.23 1.70
N ARG A 92 7.53 -16.11 1.73
CA ARG A 92 8.38 -16.91 2.61
C ARG A 92 8.07 -16.65 4.08
N GLY A 93 7.88 -15.38 4.47
CA GLY A 93 7.46 -15.01 5.82
C GLY A 93 6.09 -15.60 6.19
N GLU A 94 5.11 -15.51 5.30
CA GLU A 94 3.78 -16.10 5.52
C GLU A 94 3.81 -17.63 5.65
N VAL A 95 4.64 -18.30 4.85
CA VAL A 95 4.85 -19.75 4.94
C VAL A 95 5.47 -20.13 6.28
N GLU A 96 6.47 -19.38 6.75
CA GLU A 96 7.11 -19.65 8.04
C GLU A 96 6.15 -19.41 9.21
N ILE A 97 5.33 -18.35 9.16
CA ILE A 97 4.29 -18.09 10.17
C ILE A 97 3.30 -19.26 10.22
N LYS A 98 2.77 -19.69 9.07
CA LYS A 98 1.85 -20.84 9.00
C LYS A 98 2.49 -22.12 9.51
N ARG A 99 3.79 -22.32 9.23
CA ARG A 99 4.56 -23.47 9.75
C ARG A 99 4.63 -23.44 11.27
N LEU A 100 4.98 -22.29 11.85
CA LEU A 100 5.05 -22.11 13.30
C LEU A 100 3.68 -22.28 13.97
N GLU A 101 2.61 -21.73 13.40
CA GLU A 101 1.24 -21.91 13.90
C GLU A 101 0.82 -23.39 13.92
N LEU A 102 1.16 -24.14 12.85
CA LEU A 102 0.91 -25.57 12.78
C LEU A 102 1.72 -26.34 13.83
N GLU A 103 3.00 -26.01 13.98
CA GLU A 103 3.89 -26.60 15.00
C GLU A 103 3.35 -26.34 16.41
N GLU A 104 2.95 -25.10 16.70
CA GLU A 104 2.37 -24.67 17.97
C GLU A 104 1.04 -25.37 18.26
N ARG A 105 0.17 -25.52 17.25
CA ARG A 105 -1.09 -26.27 17.35
C ARG A 105 -0.84 -27.77 17.58
N ARG A 106 0.20 -28.36 16.97
CA ARG A 106 0.58 -29.75 17.21
C ARG A 106 1.18 -29.94 18.61
N GLY A 107 2.00 -29.00 19.07
CA GLY A 107 2.59 -28.99 20.41
C GLY A 107 1.56 -28.83 21.52
N ARG A 108 0.48 -28.06 21.28
CA ARG A 108 -0.63 -27.85 22.23
C ARG A 108 -1.62 -29.01 22.40
N GLY A 109 -1.29 -30.20 21.92
CA GLY A 109 -1.84 -31.44 22.46
C GLY A 109 -3.14 -31.92 21.82
N HIS A 110 -3.03 -32.47 20.61
CA HIS A 110 -4.04 -33.40 20.10
C HIS A 110 -3.87 -34.81 20.69
N TRP A 111 -2.65 -35.17 21.11
CA TRP A 111 -2.37 -36.52 21.60
C TRP A 111 -3.09 -36.87 22.92
N LYS A 112 -3.47 -35.89 23.76
CA LYS A 112 -4.24 -36.17 24.99
C LYS A 112 -5.74 -36.38 24.73
N ALA A 113 -6.33 -35.69 23.75
CA ALA A 113 -7.73 -35.84 23.40
C ALA A 113 -8.00 -37.10 22.55
N ASP A 114 -7.02 -37.53 21.76
CA ASP A 114 -7.16 -38.69 20.86
C ASP A 114 -6.32 -39.91 21.26
N CYS A 115 -5.73 -39.94 22.47
CA CYS A 115 -5.14 -41.16 22.99
C CYS A 115 -6.24 -42.21 23.23
N PRO A 116 -6.19 -43.40 22.60
CA PRO A 116 -7.14 -44.48 22.87
C PRO A 116 -7.24 -44.84 24.36
N LYS A 117 -6.12 -44.68 25.08
CA LYS A 117 -5.98 -44.93 26.52
C LYS A 117 -6.80 -43.95 27.38
N ALA A 118 -6.99 -42.71 26.94
CA ALA A 118 -7.79 -41.70 27.65
C ALA A 118 -9.30 -41.86 27.41
N LYS A 119 -9.69 -42.30 26.20
CA LYS A 119 -11.10 -42.61 25.87
C LYS A 119 -11.61 -43.86 26.60
N ALA A 120 -10.73 -44.84 26.87
CA ALA A 120 -11.08 -46.03 27.66
C ALA A 120 -11.34 -45.70 29.15
N SER A 121 -10.60 -44.75 29.74
CA SER A 121 -10.76 -44.37 31.16
C SER A 121 -12.09 -43.64 31.43
N ARG A 122 -12.59 -42.83 30.48
CA ARG A 122 -13.87 -42.11 30.65
C ARG A 122 -15.11 -42.99 30.58
N ARG A 123 -15.06 -44.13 29.87
CA ARG A 123 -16.20 -45.05 29.82
C ARG A 123 -16.44 -45.80 31.13
N ASN A 124 -15.43 -45.91 31.98
CA ASN A 124 -15.54 -46.63 33.25
C ASN A 124 -16.09 -45.80 34.42
N ASN A 125 -16.21 -44.47 34.26
CA ASN A 125 -16.60 -43.57 35.36
C ASN A 125 -18.01 -42.98 35.21
N GLY A 126 -18.89 -43.66 34.47
CA GLY A 126 -20.28 -43.29 34.26
C GLY A 126 -21.28 -43.98 35.21
N GLY A 127 -20.84 -44.44 36.39
CA GLY A 127 -21.71 -45.11 37.37
C GLY A 127 -21.50 -44.60 38.79
N GLN A 128 -22.48 -43.83 39.29
CA GLN A 128 -22.80 -43.57 40.70
C GLN A 128 -21.63 -43.38 41.69
N PHE A 129 -21.30 -42.14 42.02
CA PHE A 129 -20.74 -41.82 43.33
C PHE A 129 -21.88 -41.51 44.30
N ASN A 130 -22.24 -42.50 45.11
CA ASN A 130 -22.96 -42.25 46.36
C ASN A 130 -22.01 -41.51 47.31
N SER A 131 -22.33 -40.26 47.61
CA SER A 131 -21.67 -39.46 48.62
C SER A 131 -22.05 -40.00 50.01
N ALA A 132 -21.13 -40.70 50.67
CA ALA A 132 -21.26 -41.05 52.07
C ALA A 132 -19.89 -41.23 52.74
N ALA A 133 -19.78 -40.67 53.95
CA ALA A 133 -18.81 -40.93 55.01
C ALA A 133 -17.43 -40.23 54.94
N CYS A 134 -17.39 -39.01 55.47
CA CYS A 134 -16.30 -38.54 56.34
C CYS A 134 -16.91 -37.74 57.50
N ALA A 135 -17.34 -38.43 58.57
CA ALA A 135 -17.61 -37.80 59.86
C ALA A 135 -16.81 -38.54 60.93
N VAL A 136 -15.63 -38.00 61.25
CA VAL A 136 -14.81 -38.42 62.38
C VAL A 136 -15.42 -37.78 63.63
N SER A 137 -15.95 -38.59 64.54
CA SER A 137 -16.46 -38.15 65.83
C SER A 137 -15.34 -38.24 66.87
N VAL A 138 -14.87 -37.08 67.34
CA VAL A 138 -13.87 -36.97 68.42
C VAL A 138 -14.65 -36.84 69.73
N LYS A 139 -14.42 -37.75 70.68
CA LYS A 139 -14.95 -37.63 72.05
C LYS A 139 -13.98 -36.81 72.90
N PRO A 140 -14.44 -35.81 73.67
CA PRO A 140 -13.62 -35.16 74.68
C PRO A 140 -13.58 -35.99 75.98
N VAL A 141 -12.54 -35.67 76.76
CA VAL A 141 -12.04 -36.30 78.00
C VAL A 141 -13.09 -36.48 79.09
#